data_AF-A0A946U938-F1
#
_entry.id   AF-A0A946U938-F1
#
_cell.length_a   1.000
_cell.length_b   1.000
_cell.length_c   1.000
_cell.angle_alpha   90.00
_cell.angle_beta   90.00
_cell.angle_gamma   90.00
#
_symmetry.space_group_name_H-M   'P 1'
#
loop_
_entity.id
_entity.type
_entity.pdbx_description
1 polymer ?
#
loop_
_entity_poly.entity_id
_entity_poly.type
_entity_poly.pdbx_seq_one_letter_code
_entity_poly.pdbx_strand_id
1 'polypeptide(L)'
;MALRAFLMCLLLLGPASPCAHETAEGAGETIRKKRTPTYTRQGAEDCMRCHSGEKMRAVQASPHGNTDHPAAPASGRECEACHGPGSIHISRAHGGRGFPPLTVFGRGADAAPREEQLRACLECHAREDSGPGPIAFIGSPHDRRTINCSSCHTVHAVSDAMRDREQQFDTCRRCHRRQIEGHPKFETKSIDFEALACSACHDVHAVLVEYE
;
A
#
# COMPACT_ATOMS: atom_id res chain seq x y z
N MET A 1 -26.30 -31.87 -85.05
CA MET A 1 -27.54 -31.09 -85.28
C MET A 1 -27.48 -29.91 -84.31
N ALA A 2 -26.88 -28.79 -84.69
CA ALA A 2 -27.58 -27.64 -85.29
C ALA A 2 -28.80 -27.21 -84.46
N LEU A 3 -28.72 -26.08 -83.73
CA LEU A 3 -29.13 -24.78 -84.27
C LEU A 3 -28.84 -23.65 -83.25
N ARG A 4 -28.47 -22.51 -83.80
CA ARG A 4 -28.21 -21.22 -83.14
C ARG A 4 -29.51 -20.61 -82.60
N ALA A 5 -29.44 -19.87 -81.49
CA ALA A 5 -30.30 -18.71 -81.28
C ALA A 5 -29.54 -17.62 -80.53
N PHE A 6 -29.29 -16.55 -81.27
CA PHE A 6 -28.76 -15.26 -80.86
C PHE A 6 -29.84 -14.50 -80.07
N LEU A 7 -29.48 -13.86 -78.94
CA LEU A 7 -30.09 -12.59 -78.57
C LEU A 7 -29.10 -11.76 -77.75
N MET A 8 -28.49 -10.77 -78.42
CA MET A 8 -27.70 -9.71 -77.82
C MET A 8 -28.59 -8.86 -76.92
N CYS A 9 -28.29 -8.82 -75.62
CA CYS A 9 -28.87 -7.85 -74.70
C CYS A 9 -27.96 -6.61 -74.63
N LEU A 10 -28.59 -5.45 -74.76
CA LEU A 10 -28.03 -4.12 -74.88
C LEU A 10 -27.12 -3.71 -73.71
N LEU A 11 -26.04 -3.03 -74.08
CA LEU A 11 -25.17 -2.18 -73.26
C LEU A 11 -25.94 -1.00 -72.66
N LEU A 12 -25.95 -0.89 -71.32
CA LEU A 12 -26.01 0.37 -70.58
C LEU A 12 -25.28 0.18 -69.23
N LEU A 13 -23.94 0.31 -69.22
CA LEU A 13 -23.17 0.48 -67.98
C LEU A 13 -22.72 1.94 -67.86
N GLY A 14 -23.02 2.53 -66.69
CA GLY A 14 -22.75 3.92 -66.33
C GLY A 14 -21.26 4.25 -66.13
N PRO A 15 -20.95 5.52 -65.82
CA PRO A 15 -19.59 6.03 -65.83
C PRO A 15 -18.72 5.41 -64.72
N ALA A 16 -17.49 5.04 -65.11
CA ALA A 16 -16.45 4.57 -64.22
C ALA A 16 -16.04 5.66 -63.22
N SER A 17 -16.26 5.42 -61.92
CA SER A 17 -15.59 6.15 -60.85
C SER A 17 -14.15 5.65 -60.72
N PRO A 18 -13.14 6.52 -60.83
CA PRO A 18 -11.75 6.12 -60.62
C PRO A 18 -11.48 5.82 -59.14
N CYS A 19 -10.81 4.70 -58.89
CA CYS A 19 -10.19 4.35 -57.61
C CYS A 19 -9.24 5.49 -57.18
N ALA A 20 -9.60 6.20 -56.11
CA ALA A 20 -8.68 7.07 -55.40
C ALA A 20 -7.90 6.22 -54.38
N HIS A 21 -6.57 6.25 -54.52
CA HIS A 21 -5.58 5.73 -53.61
C HIS A 21 -5.71 6.32 -52.20
N GLU A 22 -5.31 5.49 -51.24
CA GLU A 22 -5.12 5.76 -49.81
C GLU A 22 -4.51 7.14 -49.50
N THR A 23 -5.07 7.81 -48.49
CA THR A 23 -4.27 8.11 -47.31
C THR A 23 -5.07 7.67 -46.10
N ALA A 24 -4.61 6.61 -45.43
CA ALA A 24 -5.05 6.33 -44.07
C ALA A 24 -4.55 7.50 -43.20
N GLU A 25 -5.41 8.49 -42.99
CA GLU A 25 -5.24 9.49 -41.96
C GLU A 25 -5.00 8.75 -40.65
N GLY A 26 -3.83 9.01 -40.08
CA GLY A 26 -3.36 8.35 -38.88
C GLY A 26 -4.42 8.40 -37.80
N ALA A 27 -4.99 7.24 -37.49
CA ALA A 27 -5.58 6.99 -36.19
C ALA A 27 -4.44 7.21 -35.20
N GLY A 28 -4.38 8.42 -34.65
CA GLY A 28 -3.48 8.76 -33.56
C GLY A 28 -3.82 7.85 -32.40
N GLU A 29 -3.12 6.72 -32.31
CA GLU A 29 -3.04 5.95 -31.10
C GLU A 29 -2.40 6.89 -30.07
N THR A 30 -3.25 7.52 -29.26
CA THR A 30 -2.79 8.31 -28.13
C THR A 30 -2.07 7.34 -27.22
N ILE A 31 -0.75 7.23 -27.37
CA ILE A 31 0.11 6.62 -26.38
C ILE A 31 -0.18 7.42 -25.11
N ARG A 32 -1.00 6.85 -24.21
CA ARG A 32 -1.16 7.39 -22.87
C ARG A 32 0.23 7.42 -22.27
N LYS A 33 0.87 8.60 -22.29
CA LYS A 33 2.14 8.82 -21.59
C LYS A 33 1.95 8.29 -20.18
N LYS A 34 2.60 7.17 -19.87
CA LYS A 34 2.56 6.56 -18.53
C LYS A 34 3.25 7.56 -17.62
N ARG A 35 2.47 8.39 -16.94
CA ARG A 35 2.99 9.45 -16.09
C ARG A 35 3.59 8.80 -14.85
N THR A 36 4.83 9.15 -14.52
CA THR A 36 5.44 8.78 -13.25
C THR A 36 4.84 9.68 -12.17
N PRO A 37 4.35 9.14 -11.04
CA PRO A 37 3.90 9.96 -9.93
C PRO A 37 5.05 10.78 -9.35
N THR A 38 4.71 11.95 -8.83
CA THR A 38 5.61 12.88 -8.13
C THR A 38 4.99 13.27 -6.81
N TYR A 39 5.78 13.79 -5.89
CA TYR A 39 5.25 14.35 -4.65
C TYR A 39 4.32 15.54 -4.94
N THR A 40 3.32 15.72 -4.10
CA THR A 40 2.40 16.85 -4.18
C THR A 40 3.09 18.16 -3.83
N ARG A 41 2.54 19.28 -4.29
CA ARG A 41 3.17 20.61 -4.06
C ARG A 41 2.80 21.20 -2.70
N GLN A 42 1.61 20.89 -2.19
CA GLN A 42 1.12 21.40 -0.91
C GLN A 42 1.14 20.32 0.19
N GLY A 43 1.81 19.18 -0.06
CA GLY A 43 1.98 18.12 0.93
C GLY A 43 0.66 17.61 1.51
N ALA A 44 0.59 17.48 2.83
CA ALA A 44 -0.57 17.02 3.56
C ALA A 44 -1.84 17.84 3.28
N GLU A 45 -1.72 19.14 2.98
CA GLU A 45 -2.89 19.98 2.69
C GLU A 45 -3.67 19.47 1.46
N ASP A 46 -2.97 18.99 0.42
CA ASP A 46 -3.62 18.41 -0.76
C ASP A 46 -4.39 17.12 -0.40
N CYS A 47 -3.87 16.33 0.55
CA CYS A 47 -4.52 15.10 1.03
C CYS A 47 -5.72 15.39 1.95
N MET A 48 -5.56 16.32 2.89
CA MET A 48 -6.55 16.64 3.93
C MET A 48 -7.82 17.29 3.40
N ARG A 49 -7.83 17.80 2.16
CA ARG A 49 -9.06 18.26 1.48
C ARG A 49 -10.10 17.15 1.34
N CYS A 50 -9.66 15.91 1.15
CA CYS A 50 -10.53 14.74 1.00
C CYS A 50 -10.44 13.79 2.21
N HIS A 51 -9.24 13.63 2.80
CA HIS A 51 -8.96 12.69 3.90
C HIS A 51 -8.94 13.38 5.27
N SER A 52 -10.00 14.12 5.62
CA SER A 52 -10.07 14.95 6.84
C SER A 52 -10.68 14.26 8.06
N GLY A 53 -10.93 12.95 7.99
CA GLY A 53 -11.53 12.19 9.09
C GLY A 53 -10.67 12.16 10.35
N GLU A 54 -11.30 11.95 11.50
CA GLU A 54 -10.65 11.96 12.82
C GLU A 54 -9.40 11.07 12.89
N LYS A 55 -9.47 9.85 12.37
CA LYS A 55 -8.32 8.92 12.34
C LYS A 55 -7.13 9.48 11.55
N MET A 56 -7.38 10.17 10.45
CA MET A 56 -6.33 10.79 9.63
C MET A 56 -5.73 12.01 10.34
N ARG A 57 -6.51 12.71 11.16
CA ARG A 57 -6.01 13.82 11.99
C ARG A 57 -5.23 13.32 13.19
N ALA A 58 -5.61 12.17 13.77
CA ALA A 58 -4.97 11.63 14.97
C ALA A 58 -3.47 11.38 14.81
N VAL A 59 -3.01 11.04 13.59
CA VAL A 59 -1.58 10.85 13.30
C VAL A 59 -0.74 12.09 13.62
N GLN A 60 -1.30 13.31 13.53
CA GLN A 60 -0.58 14.57 13.79
C GLN A 60 -0.11 14.66 15.25
N ALA A 61 -0.80 13.98 16.17
CA ALA A 61 -0.39 13.89 17.57
C ALA A 61 0.53 12.69 17.85
N SER A 62 0.81 11.86 16.85
CA SER A 62 1.70 10.70 16.98
C SER A 62 3.17 11.08 16.73
N PRO A 63 4.14 10.23 17.13
CA PRO A 63 5.55 10.42 16.78
C PRO A 63 5.81 10.50 15.27
N HIS A 64 4.99 9.83 14.45
CA HIS A 64 5.17 9.86 12.98
C HIS A 64 4.64 11.15 12.35
N GLY A 65 3.63 11.79 12.96
CA GLY A 65 3.07 13.06 12.49
C GLY A 65 3.78 14.31 13.01
N ASN A 66 4.81 14.15 13.85
CA ASN A 66 5.55 15.27 14.40
C ASN A 66 6.45 15.92 13.32
N THR A 67 6.06 17.07 12.80
CA THR A 67 6.82 17.82 11.79
C THR A 67 8.10 18.44 12.32
N ASP A 68 8.19 18.65 13.63
CA ASP A 68 9.33 19.32 14.28
C ASP A 68 10.49 18.36 14.59
N HIS A 69 10.27 17.04 14.47
CA HIS A 69 11.30 16.04 14.72
C HIS A 69 11.95 15.59 13.39
N PRO A 70 13.27 15.82 13.18
CA PRO A 70 13.91 15.55 11.88
C PRO A 70 13.87 14.09 11.41
N ALA A 71 13.80 13.13 12.33
CA ALA A 71 13.68 11.71 12.00
C ALA A 71 12.23 11.26 11.76
N ALA A 72 11.23 12.10 12.07
CA ALA A 72 9.84 11.74 11.84
C ALA A 72 9.51 11.87 10.35
N PRO A 73 8.76 10.91 9.77
CA PRO A 73 8.42 10.93 8.34
C PRO A 73 7.67 12.21 7.94
N ALA A 74 6.89 12.78 8.86
CA ALA A 74 6.17 14.01 8.59
C ALA A 74 7.05 15.24 8.35
N SER A 75 8.24 15.30 8.93
CA SER A 75 9.19 16.41 8.70
C SER A 75 9.71 16.46 7.25
N GLY A 76 9.68 15.34 6.52
CA GLY A 76 10.20 15.23 5.16
C GLY A 76 9.12 15.29 4.09
N ARG A 77 8.14 14.38 4.16
CA ARG A 77 7.12 14.19 3.10
C ARG A 77 5.70 13.97 3.64
N GLU A 78 5.46 14.23 4.92
CA GLU A 78 4.11 14.13 5.53
C GLU A 78 3.43 12.79 5.19
N CYS A 79 2.19 12.82 4.69
CA CYS A 79 1.44 11.63 4.29
C CYS A 79 2.19 10.80 3.24
N GLU A 80 2.90 11.47 2.32
CA GLU A 80 3.57 10.84 1.19
C GLU A 80 4.86 10.12 1.58
N ALA A 81 5.36 10.30 2.82
CA ALA A 81 6.47 9.53 3.35
C ALA A 81 6.12 8.04 3.50
N CYS A 82 4.86 7.74 3.86
CA CYS A 82 4.38 6.37 4.03
C CYS A 82 3.52 5.91 2.86
N HIS A 83 2.69 6.81 2.31
CA HIS A 83 1.75 6.49 1.24
C HIS A 83 2.34 6.62 -0.17
N GLY A 84 3.51 7.25 -0.31
CA GLY A 84 4.16 7.50 -1.58
C GLY A 84 3.61 8.72 -2.34
N PRO A 85 4.17 9.03 -3.53
CA PRO A 85 3.88 10.24 -4.30
C PRO A 85 2.44 10.33 -4.82
N GLY A 86 1.72 11.37 -4.39
CA GLY A 86 0.29 11.60 -4.58
C GLY A 86 -0.13 12.40 -5.80
N SER A 87 0.78 12.90 -6.64
CA SER A 87 0.39 13.82 -7.72
C SER A 87 -0.62 13.25 -8.73
N ILE A 88 -0.58 11.94 -8.97
CA ILE A 88 -1.59 11.25 -9.79
C ILE A 88 -2.86 11.00 -8.99
N HIS A 89 -2.73 10.62 -7.72
CA HIS A 89 -3.86 10.36 -6.83
C HIS A 89 -4.75 11.60 -6.66
N ILE A 90 -4.20 12.80 -6.52
CA ILE A 90 -4.99 14.02 -6.30
C ILE A 90 -5.51 14.65 -7.62
N SER A 91 -5.04 14.18 -8.76
CA SER A 91 -5.35 14.79 -10.06
C SER A 91 -6.58 14.15 -10.68
N ARG A 92 -7.42 14.96 -11.34
CA ARG A 92 -8.43 14.42 -12.30
C ARG A 92 -7.90 14.37 -13.73
N ALA A 93 -6.76 15.01 -13.99
CA ALA A 93 -6.16 15.13 -15.31
C ALA A 93 -5.30 13.91 -15.71
N HIS A 94 -5.26 12.84 -14.91
CA HIS A 94 -4.56 11.58 -15.25
C HIS A 94 -5.32 10.73 -16.29
N GLY A 95 -6.57 11.08 -16.59
CA GLY A 95 -7.36 10.46 -17.66
C GLY A 95 -7.94 9.08 -17.32
N GLY A 96 -7.74 8.54 -16.12
CA GLY A 96 -8.38 7.33 -15.61
C GLY A 96 -9.66 7.60 -14.82
N ARG A 97 -10.35 6.53 -14.41
CA ARG A 97 -11.49 6.63 -13.49
C ARG A 97 -10.99 6.72 -12.05
N GLY A 98 -11.65 7.55 -11.24
CA GLY A 98 -11.36 7.70 -9.82
C GLY A 98 -9.96 8.24 -9.52
N PHE A 99 -9.50 7.97 -8.30
CA PHE A 99 -8.18 8.35 -7.80
C PHE A 99 -7.37 7.06 -7.57
N PRO A 100 -6.36 6.76 -8.40
CA PRO A 100 -5.53 5.57 -8.23
C PRO A 100 -4.99 5.49 -6.80
N PRO A 101 -5.02 4.32 -6.16
CA PRO A 101 -4.63 4.21 -4.76
C PRO A 101 -3.14 4.52 -4.59
N LEU A 102 -2.85 5.12 -3.43
CA LEU A 102 -1.50 5.17 -2.88
C LEU A 102 -1.18 3.86 -2.15
N THR A 103 -0.03 3.75 -1.50
CA THR A 103 0.27 2.59 -0.65
C THR A 103 -0.78 2.48 0.45
N VAL A 104 -1.64 1.45 0.37
CA VAL A 104 -2.66 1.17 1.39
C VAL A 104 -2.16 0.05 2.30
N PHE A 105 -2.06 0.35 3.59
CA PHE A 105 -1.63 -0.61 4.60
C PHE A 105 -2.77 -1.52 5.06
N GLY A 106 -2.44 -2.77 5.38
CA GLY A 106 -3.40 -3.76 5.87
C GLY A 106 -3.50 -4.98 4.96
N ARG A 107 -4.68 -5.61 4.98
CA ARG A 107 -5.00 -6.84 4.24
C ARG A 107 -6.22 -6.61 3.36
N GLY A 108 -6.32 -7.35 2.26
CA GLY A 108 -7.46 -7.34 1.36
C GLY A 108 -7.08 -6.94 -0.06
N ALA A 109 -8.07 -6.91 -0.96
CA ALA A 109 -7.87 -6.64 -2.37
C ALA A 109 -7.39 -5.20 -2.66
N ASP A 110 -7.74 -4.27 -1.78
CA ASP A 110 -7.39 -2.84 -1.92
C ASP A 110 -6.05 -2.49 -1.25
N ALA A 111 -5.44 -3.43 -0.52
CA ALA A 111 -4.16 -3.22 0.14
C ALA A 111 -3.02 -3.32 -0.87
N ALA A 112 -1.97 -2.54 -0.66
CA ALA A 112 -0.74 -2.65 -1.43
C ALA A 112 -0.10 -4.03 -1.24
N PRO A 113 0.74 -4.50 -2.18
CA PRO A 113 1.54 -5.71 -1.98
C PRO A 113 2.30 -5.65 -0.65
N ARG A 114 2.40 -6.77 0.05
CA ARG A 114 3.06 -6.86 1.37
C ARG A 114 4.44 -6.21 1.38
N GLU A 115 5.27 -6.52 0.39
CA GLU A 115 6.63 -6.00 0.31
C GLU A 115 6.66 -4.47 0.14
N GLU A 116 5.66 -3.90 -0.53
CA GLU A 116 5.50 -2.45 -0.62
C GLU A 116 5.19 -1.84 0.76
N GLN A 117 4.28 -2.47 1.51
CA GLN A 117 3.92 -2.02 2.86
C GLN A 117 5.12 -2.13 3.83
N LEU A 118 5.85 -3.25 3.80
CA LEU A 118 7.04 -3.44 4.65
C LEU A 118 8.12 -2.43 4.33
N ARG A 119 8.40 -2.21 3.04
CA ARG A 119 9.40 -1.24 2.59
C ARG A 119 9.08 0.16 3.14
N ALA A 120 7.83 0.60 3.09
CA ALA A 120 7.44 1.91 3.61
C ALA A 120 7.76 2.10 5.11
N CYS A 121 7.78 1.02 5.90
CA CYS A 121 8.19 1.07 7.30
C CYS A 121 9.71 0.94 7.47
N LEU A 122 10.31 -0.03 6.78
CA LEU A 122 11.73 -0.39 6.93
C LEU A 122 12.68 0.63 6.29
N GLU A 123 12.22 1.47 5.37
CA GLU A 123 12.99 2.61 4.86
C GLU A 123 13.50 3.54 5.96
N CYS A 124 12.77 3.60 7.09
CA CYS A 124 13.20 4.29 8.30
C CYS A 124 13.63 3.28 9.37
N HIS A 125 12.72 2.37 9.79
CA HIS A 125 12.90 1.54 10.98
C HIS A 125 13.99 0.46 10.88
N ALA A 126 14.55 0.19 9.69
CA ALA A 126 15.73 -0.66 9.57
C ALA A 126 17.06 0.11 9.74
N ARG A 127 17.01 1.43 9.91
CA ARG A 127 18.18 2.30 10.04
C ARG A 127 18.47 2.62 11.50
N GLU A 128 19.75 2.71 11.83
CA GLU A 128 20.27 3.11 13.13
C GLU A 128 19.81 4.50 13.59
N ASP A 129 19.56 5.43 12.65
CA ASP A 129 19.29 6.84 12.93
C ASP A 129 17.79 7.18 13.07
N SER A 130 16.92 6.17 13.09
CA SER A 130 15.45 6.35 13.03
C SER A 130 14.72 6.19 14.38
N GLY A 131 15.41 5.92 15.49
CA GLY A 131 14.79 5.74 16.81
C GLY A 131 15.61 4.88 17.79
N PRO A 132 14.98 4.02 18.60
CA PRO A 132 15.65 3.23 19.65
C PRO A 132 16.59 2.12 19.14
N GLY A 133 16.83 2.05 17.82
CA GLY A 133 17.66 1.06 17.13
C GLY A 133 16.94 0.45 15.93
N PRO A 134 17.67 -0.23 15.03
CA PRO A 134 17.09 -0.87 13.86
C PRO A 134 16.25 -2.10 14.24
N ILE A 135 15.17 -2.29 13.51
CA ILE A 135 14.27 -3.44 13.68
C ILE A 135 14.64 -4.54 12.67
N ALA A 136 14.96 -5.73 13.18
CA ALA A 136 15.36 -6.90 12.38
C ALA A 136 14.18 -7.81 11.98
N PHE A 137 13.07 -7.22 11.51
CA PHE A 137 11.81 -7.95 11.28
C PHE A 137 11.92 -9.08 10.24
N ILE A 138 12.70 -8.86 9.18
CA ILE A 138 12.83 -9.82 8.07
C ILE A 138 13.56 -11.08 8.56
N GLY A 139 12.97 -12.25 8.31
CA GLY A 139 13.43 -13.53 8.83
C GLY A 139 12.95 -13.86 10.25
N SER A 140 12.26 -12.95 10.94
CA SER A 140 11.64 -13.24 12.24
C SER A 140 10.51 -14.28 12.12
N PRO A 141 10.10 -14.93 13.21
CA PRO A 141 8.93 -15.82 13.20
C PRO A 141 7.62 -15.15 12.74
N HIS A 142 7.56 -13.81 12.83
CA HIS A 142 6.43 -13.00 12.37
C HIS A 142 6.56 -12.49 10.93
N ASP A 143 7.71 -12.68 10.26
CA ASP A 143 7.89 -12.43 8.84
C ASP A 143 7.15 -13.49 7.99
N ARG A 144 5.82 -13.42 8.04
CA ARG A 144 4.93 -14.33 7.31
C ARG A 144 4.15 -13.55 6.27
N ARG A 145 3.77 -14.22 5.18
CA ARG A 145 3.03 -13.64 4.05
C ARG A 145 1.75 -12.86 4.42
N THR A 146 1.15 -13.16 5.56
CA THR A 146 -0.10 -12.55 6.04
C THR A 146 0.11 -11.49 7.14
N ILE A 147 1.35 -11.23 7.53
CA ILE A 147 1.72 -10.31 8.61
C ILE A 147 2.55 -9.16 8.04
N ASN A 148 2.10 -7.94 8.33
CA ASN A 148 2.78 -6.68 8.09
C ASN A 148 2.93 -5.92 9.41
N CYS A 149 3.69 -4.83 9.44
CA CYS A 149 3.80 -3.95 10.61
C CYS A 149 2.42 -3.47 11.09
N SER A 150 1.54 -3.12 10.15
CA SER A 150 0.15 -2.69 10.43
C SER A 150 -0.78 -3.80 10.91
N SER A 151 -0.32 -5.06 11.02
CA SER A 151 -1.07 -6.12 11.69
C SER A 151 -1.09 -5.94 13.21
N CYS A 152 -0.08 -5.25 13.76
CA CYS A 152 0.09 -5.01 15.19
C CYS A 152 0.07 -3.52 15.52
N HIS A 153 0.75 -2.71 14.72
CA HIS A 153 0.88 -1.27 14.93
C HIS A 153 -0.25 -0.47 14.26
N THR A 154 -0.72 0.59 14.92
CA THR A 154 -1.66 1.56 14.35
C THR A 154 -1.06 2.97 14.33
N VAL A 155 -0.81 3.50 13.13
CA VAL A 155 -0.21 4.84 12.95
C VAL A 155 -1.24 5.96 12.91
N HIS A 156 -2.43 5.69 12.34
CA HIS A 156 -3.56 6.63 12.34
C HIS A 156 -4.27 6.66 13.71
N ALA A 157 -3.51 6.95 14.75
CA ALA A 157 -3.93 7.05 16.14
C ALA A 157 -2.97 7.96 16.91
N VAL A 158 -3.43 8.52 18.02
CA VAL A 158 -2.58 9.34 18.91
C VAL A 158 -1.49 8.49 19.56
N SER A 159 -1.84 7.26 19.96
CA SER A 159 -0.91 6.29 20.53
C SER A 159 -1.15 4.92 19.91
N ASP A 160 -0.09 4.13 19.85
CA ASP A 160 -0.11 2.79 19.31
C ASP A 160 -0.37 1.77 20.42
N ALA A 161 -1.26 0.80 20.14
CA ALA A 161 -1.63 -0.26 21.07
C ALA A 161 -0.41 -1.07 21.55
N MET A 162 0.64 -1.19 20.73
CA MET A 162 1.85 -1.94 21.10
C MET A 162 2.68 -1.23 22.17
N ARG A 163 2.36 0.02 22.50
CA ARG A 163 3.00 0.76 23.61
C ARG A 163 2.25 0.60 24.93
N ASP A 164 1.04 0.07 24.90
CA ASP A 164 0.20 -0.11 26.08
C ASP A 164 0.16 -1.59 26.49
N ARG A 165 0.41 -1.83 27.77
CA ARG A 165 0.57 -3.19 28.31
C ARG A 165 -0.68 -4.04 28.14
N GLU A 166 -1.85 -3.48 28.39
CA GLU A 166 -3.12 -4.22 28.33
C GLU A 166 -3.51 -4.46 26.87
N GLN A 167 -3.36 -3.46 26.00
CA GLN A 167 -3.71 -3.57 24.59
C GLN A 167 -2.75 -4.48 23.79
N GLN A 168 -1.50 -4.61 24.22
CA GLN A 168 -0.58 -5.62 23.68
C GLN A 168 -1.17 -7.04 23.82
N PHE A 169 -1.64 -7.40 25.01
CA PHE A 169 -2.24 -8.73 25.27
C PHE A 169 -3.39 -9.02 24.30
N ASP A 170 -4.28 -8.03 24.12
CA ASP A 170 -5.43 -8.14 23.22
C ASP A 170 -5.07 -8.26 21.75
N THR A 171 -3.91 -7.76 21.34
CA THR A 171 -3.41 -7.93 19.98
C THR A 171 -2.76 -9.30 19.80
N CYS A 172 -1.90 -9.71 20.73
CA CYS A 172 -1.22 -11.01 20.69
C CYS A 172 -2.22 -12.17 20.72
N ARG A 173 -3.23 -12.11 21.61
CA ARG A 173 -4.21 -13.18 21.80
C ARG A 173 -5.07 -13.48 20.57
N ARG A 174 -5.16 -12.56 19.60
CA ARG A 174 -5.88 -12.77 18.33
C ARG A 174 -5.34 -13.98 17.56
N CYS A 175 -4.04 -14.23 17.66
CA CYS A 175 -3.36 -15.35 17.02
C CYS A 175 -2.82 -16.37 18.04
N HIS A 176 -2.41 -15.91 19.23
CA HIS A 176 -1.68 -16.71 20.22
C HIS A 176 -2.53 -17.22 21.38
N ARG A 177 -3.85 -17.34 21.22
CA ARG A 177 -4.74 -17.81 22.30
C ARG A 177 -4.27 -19.12 22.94
N ARG A 178 -3.88 -20.11 22.13
CA ARG A 178 -3.41 -21.43 22.64
C ARG A 178 -2.09 -21.32 23.40
N GLN A 179 -1.16 -20.49 22.93
CA GLN A 179 0.13 -20.27 23.57
C GLN A 179 -0.02 -19.53 24.90
N ILE A 180 -0.97 -18.61 24.99
CA ILE A 180 -1.30 -17.89 26.23
C ILE A 180 -1.96 -18.84 27.24
N GLU A 181 -2.97 -19.61 26.81
CA GLU A 181 -3.66 -20.60 27.66
C GLU A 181 -2.69 -21.68 28.17
N GLY A 182 -1.77 -22.12 27.31
CA GLY A 182 -0.76 -23.12 27.60
C GLY A 182 0.58 -22.55 28.08
N HIS A 183 0.65 -21.29 28.49
CA HIS A 183 1.92 -20.66 28.85
C HIS A 183 2.60 -21.44 29.99
N PRO A 184 3.91 -21.75 29.89
CA PRO A 184 4.64 -22.42 30.96
C PRO A 184 4.43 -21.72 32.31
N LYS A 185 4.23 -22.55 33.34
CA LYS A 185 4.08 -22.12 34.73
C LYS A 185 5.36 -22.43 35.48
N PHE A 186 5.71 -21.57 36.43
CA PHE A 186 6.72 -21.91 37.43
C PHE A 186 5.98 -22.50 38.62
N GLU A 187 6.17 -23.80 38.86
CA GLU A 187 5.35 -24.59 39.81
C GLU A 187 3.85 -24.42 39.50
N THR A 188 3.07 -23.92 40.46
CA THR A 188 1.64 -23.66 40.32
C THR A 188 1.32 -22.24 39.86
N LYS A 189 2.32 -21.36 39.71
CA LYS A 189 2.13 -19.94 39.38
C LYS A 189 2.18 -19.71 37.87
N SER A 190 1.08 -19.19 37.33
CA SER A 190 1.02 -18.68 35.95
C SER A 190 1.71 -17.32 35.85
N ILE A 191 2.09 -16.94 34.62
CA ILE A 191 2.45 -15.55 34.33
C ILE A 191 1.24 -14.65 34.59
N ASP A 192 1.51 -13.52 35.24
CA ASP A 192 0.55 -12.46 35.43
C ASP A 192 0.56 -11.50 34.22
N PHE A 193 -0.28 -11.79 33.24
CA PHE A 193 -0.47 -10.91 32.08
C PHE A 193 -1.21 -9.60 32.43
N GLU A 194 -1.80 -9.49 33.63
CA GLU A 194 -2.36 -8.24 34.17
C GLU A 194 -1.30 -7.37 34.85
N ALA A 195 -0.07 -7.86 35.04
CA ALA A 195 1.08 -7.08 35.52
C ALA A 195 2.19 -6.90 34.47
N LEU A 196 2.35 -7.85 33.55
CA LEU A 196 3.47 -7.87 32.59
C LEU A 196 2.99 -7.68 31.14
N ALA A 197 3.79 -6.95 30.35
CA ALA A 197 3.62 -6.87 28.90
C ALA A 197 4.23 -8.10 28.23
N CYS A 198 3.67 -8.58 27.11
CA CYS A 198 4.28 -9.64 26.31
C CYS A 198 5.70 -9.23 25.85
N SER A 199 5.87 -7.94 25.51
CA SER A 199 7.15 -7.36 25.11
C SER A 199 8.19 -7.28 26.23
N ALA A 200 7.83 -7.57 27.49
CA ALA A 200 8.80 -7.61 28.58
C ALA A 200 9.78 -8.79 28.45
N CYS A 201 9.37 -9.87 27.79
CA CYS A 201 10.19 -11.06 27.58
C CYS A 201 10.36 -11.42 26.09
N HIS A 202 9.43 -11.03 25.22
CA HIS A 202 9.48 -11.37 23.80
C HIS A 202 9.82 -10.15 22.94
N ASP A 203 10.80 -10.31 22.06
CA ASP A 203 10.98 -9.42 20.92
C ASP A 203 10.33 -10.05 19.68
N VAL A 204 9.20 -9.50 19.27
CA VAL A 204 8.43 -10.01 18.13
C VAL A 204 9.07 -9.67 16.78
N HIS A 205 10.03 -8.74 16.78
CA HIS A 205 10.75 -8.32 15.60
C HIS A 205 12.09 -9.05 15.45
N ALA A 206 12.67 -9.58 16.53
CA ALA A 206 13.97 -10.22 16.46
C ALA A 206 13.94 -11.50 15.62
N VAL A 207 15.01 -11.69 14.85
CA VAL A 207 15.35 -12.98 14.26
C VAL A 207 15.76 -13.91 15.40
N LEU A 208 15.25 -15.14 15.41
CA LEU A 208 15.74 -16.14 16.34
C LEU A 208 17.16 -16.52 15.90
N VAL A 209 18.14 -16.28 16.77
CA VAL A 209 19.51 -16.76 16.53
C VAL A 209 19.49 -18.25 16.84
N GLU A 210 19.59 -19.09 15.80
CA GLU A 210 19.87 -20.51 16.01
C GLU A 210 21.32 -20.62 16.49
N TYR A 211 21.49 -21.12 17.71
CA TYR A 211 22.81 -21.59 18.16
C TYR A 211 23.04 -22.95 17.50
N GLU A 212 24.00 -23.01 16.58
CA GLU A 212 24.54 -24.27 16.03
C GLU A 212 25.24 -25.11 17.13
#